data_AF-A0AAD8UD87-F1
#
_entry.id   AF-A0AAD8UD87-F1
#
_cell.length_a   1.000
_cell.length_b   1.000
_cell.length_c   1.000
_cell.angle_alpha   90.00
_cell.angle_beta   90.00
_cell.angle_gamma   90.00
#
_symmetry.space_group_name_H-M   'P 1'
#
loop_
_entity.id
_entity.type
_entity.pdbx_description
1 polymer ?
#
loop_
_entity_poly.entity_id
_entity_poly.type
_entity_poly.pdbx_seq_one_letter_code
_entity_poly.pdbx_strand_id
1 'polypeptide(L)'
;MRLKSEHPTCHMPAYAIENAITTESLTADAIEKSAFDNKMKIFYEYWYSMGVRGDNTLEYAEFLGYIDGTELYPDFQPITFEAFLKEILDGKSVPIYRALEENVAKAEKKTKA
;
A
#
# COMPACT_ATOMS: atom_id res chain seq x y z
N MET A 1 -13.59 -2.80 -29.73
CA MET A 1 -13.86 -2.92 -28.28
C MET A 1 -13.11 -1.79 -27.60
N ARG A 2 -13.84 -0.81 -27.05
CA ARG A 2 -13.31 0.52 -26.71
C ARG A 2 -12.62 0.46 -25.34
N LEU A 3 -11.30 0.53 -25.31
CA LEU A 3 -10.54 0.88 -24.11
C LEU A 3 -10.93 2.33 -23.74
N LYS A 4 -11.93 2.48 -22.87
CA LYS A 4 -12.11 3.73 -22.12
C LYS A 4 -11.24 3.64 -20.88
N SER A 5 -9.93 3.81 -21.04
CA SER A 5 -9.01 3.98 -19.91
C SER A 5 -8.53 5.43 -19.88
N GLU A 6 -9.46 6.35 -19.64
CA GLU A 6 -9.12 7.59 -18.95
C GLU A 6 -9.44 7.39 -17.46
N HIS A 7 -8.89 6.32 -16.88
CA HIS A 7 -8.52 6.41 -15.49
C HIS A 7 -7.15 7.06 -15.52
N PRO A 8 -7.00 8.32 -15.09
CA PRO A 8 -5.66 8.85 -14.88
C PRO A 8 -5.00 7.86 -13.92
N THR A 9 -4.02 7.11 -14.41
CA THR A 9 -3.02 6.56 -13.50
C THR A 9 -2.56 7.78 -12.73
N CYS A 10 -2.86 7.81 -11.43
CA CYS A 10 -2.60 8.94 -10.55
C CYS A 10 -1.08 9.00 -10.36
N HIS A 11 -0.36 9.33 -11.42
CA HIS A 11 1.04 9.68 -11.34
C HIS A 11 1.08 11.02 -10.65
N MET A 12 1.40 10.99 -9.36
CA MET A 12 1.69 12.20 -8.63
C MET A 12 3.19 12.48 -8.75
N PRO A 13 3.59 13.63 -9.32
CA PRO A 13 4.99 14.00 -9.37
C PRO A 13 5.50 14.31 -7.96
N ALA A 14 6.79 14.07 -7.70
CA ALA A 14 7.39 14.23 -6.37
C ALA A 14 7.13 15.63 -5.77
N TYR A 15 7.25 16.69 -6.58
CA TYR A 15 6.98 18.06 -6.14
C TYR A 15 5.54 18.28 -5.62
N ALA A 16 4.56 17.54 -6.15
CA ALA A 16 3.17 17.65 -5.69
C ALA A 16 3.00 17.00 -4.31
N ILE A 17 3.73 15.91 -4.05
CA ILE A 17 3.77 15.27 -2.73
C ILE A 17 4.49 16.19 -1.74
N GLU A 18 5.67 16.71 -2.12
CA GLU A 18 6.47 17.64 -1.31
C GLU A 18 5.66 18.86 -0.86
N ASN A 19 4.95 19.51 -1.80
CA ASN A 19 4.09 20.66 -1.49
C ASN A 19 2.91 20.29 -0.56
N ALA A 20 2.42 19.05 -0.61
CA ALA A 20 1.33 18.61 0.26
C ALA A 20 1.83 18.32 1.69
N ILE A 21 3.09 17.90 1.84
CA ILE A 21 3.71 17.55 3.13
C ILE A 21 4.49 18.70 3.78
N THR A 22 4.72 19.83 3.11
CA THR A 22 5.43 20.99 3.70
C THR A 22 4.71 21.62 4.90
N THR A 23 3.47 21.20 5.18
CA THR A 23 2.79 21.50 6.43
C THR A 23 3.22 20.51 7.51
N GLU A 24 3.52 20.97 8.73
CA GLU A 24 3.96 20.16 9.88
C GLU A 24 3.36 18.74 9.89
N SER A 25 4.21 17.72 10.05
CA SER A 25 3.77 16.32 10.05
C SER A 25 2.63 16.07 11.03
N LEU A 26 1.76 15.12 10.70
CA LEU A 26 0.67 14.76 11.60
C LEU A 26 1.21 14.26 12.94
N THR A 27 0.67 14.78 14.04
CA THR A 27 0.93 14.25 15.37
C THR A 27 0.10 12.99 15.60
N ALA A 28 0.57 12.11 16.50
CA ALA A 28 -0.18 10.93 16.90
C ALA A 28 -1.60 11.29 17.40
N ASP A 29 -1.72 12.35 18.20
CA ASP A 29 -2.99 12.86 18.72
C ASP A 29 -3.97 13.27 17.61
N ALA A 30 -3.47 13.89 16.53
CA ALA A 30 -4.31 14.29 15.41
C ALA A 30 -4.85 13.08 14.63
N ILE A 31 -4.03 12.02 14.51
CA ILE A 31 -4.42 10.76 13.87
C ILE A 31 -5.45 10.03 14.74
N GLU A 32 -5.22 9.96 16.05
CA GLU A 32 -6.14 9.32 16.99
C GLU A 32 -7.50 10.01 17.02
N LYS A 33 -7.51 11.35 16.95
CA LYS A 33 -8.73 12.14 16.89
C LYS A 33 -9.57 11.82 15.64
N SER A 34 -8.94 11.69 14.46
CA SER A 34 -9.61 11.23 13.24
C SER A 34 -8.62 10.86 12.13
N ALA A 35 -8.35 9.57 11.97
CA ALA A 35 -7.58 9.07 10.84
C ALA A 35 -8.31 9.28 9.50
N PHE A 36 -9.64 9.30 9.51
CA PHE A 36 -10.45 9.45 8.29
C PHE A 36 -10.37 10.87 7.71
N ASP A 37 -10.36 11.90 8.55
CA ASP A 37 -10.22 13.29 8.10
C ASP A 37 -8.80 13.55 7.59
N ASN A 38 -7.82 12.90 8.21
CA ASN A 38 -6.41 13.04 7.87
C ASN A 38 -5.92 12.07 6.78
N LYS A 39 -6.79 11.21 6.22
CA LYS A 39 -6.40 10.12 5.31
C LYS A 39 -5.49 10.54 4.15
N MET A 40 -5.77 11.70 3.54
CA MET A 40 -5.00 12.16 2.38
C MET A 40 -3.57 12.52 2.77
N LYS A 41 -3.39 13.19 3.91
CA LYS A 41 -2.07 13.54 4.42
C LYS A 41 -1.30 12.30 4.85
N ILE A 42 -1.96 11.33 5.49
CA ILE A 42 -1.37 10.02 5.82
C ILE A 42 -0.85 9.33 4.54
N PHE A 43 -1.65 9.28 3.47
CA PHE A 43 -1.21 8.69 2.19
C PHE A 43 -0.02 9.43 1.58
N TYR A 44 0.00 10.77 1.62
CA TYR A 44 1.08 11.55 1.05
C TYR A 44 2.39 11.43 1.84
N GLU A 45 2.33 11.47 3.17
CA GLU A 45 3.51 11.22 4.01
C GLU A 45 4.06 9.81 3.79
N TYR A 46 3.17 8.81 3.66
CA TYR A 46 3.57 7.43 3.37
C TYR A 46 4.22 7.28 1.98
N TRP A 47 3.62 7.85 0.94
CA TRP A 47 4.21 7.81 -0.41
C TRP A 47 5.50 8.61 -0.52
N TYR A 48 5.62 9.73 0.19
CA TYR A 48 6.87 10.47 0.24
C TYR A 48 8.00 9.64 0.84
N SER A 49 7.72 9.01 1.99
CA SER A 49 8.64 8.10 2.69
C SER A 49 9.19 7.01 1.76
N MET A 50 8.29 6.27 1.10
CA MET A 50 8.71 5.17 0.24
C MET A 50 9.23 5.61 -1.14
N GLY A 51 8.56 6.55 -1.79
CA GLY A 51 8.76 6.84 -3.22
C GLY A 51 9.72 8.00 -3.51
N VAL A 52 9.91 8.92 -2.57
CA VAL A 52 10.80 10.08 -2.75
C VAL A 52 12.04 9.95 -1.86
N ARG A 53 11.84 9.67 -0.56
CA ARG A 53 12.94 9.50 0.40
C ARG A 53 13.60 8.13 0.33
N GLY A 54 12.86 7.10 -0.07
CA GLY A 54 13.37 5.74 -0.28
C GLY A 54 13.60 4.97 1.03
N ASP A 55 12.79 5.21 2.07
CA ASP A 55 12.98 4.58 3.38
C ASP A 55 12.77 3.06 3.39
N ASN A 56 12.18 2.51 2.33
CA ASN A 56 11.94 1.08 2.14
C ASN A 56 12.99 0.41 1.23
N THR A 57 14.12 1.05 0.99
CA THR A 57 15.22 0.50 0.20
C THR A 57 16.10 -0.43 1.05
N LEU A 58 16.80 -1.35 0.38
CA LEU A 58 17.72 -2.28 1.04
C LEU A 58 18.86 -1.53 1.74
N GLU A 59 19.41 -0.53 1.07
CA GLU A 59 20.49 0.32 1.57
C GLU A 59 20.11 1.00 2.89
N TYR A 60 18.85 1.46 3.01
CA TYR A 60 18.35 2.08 4.23
C TYR A 60 18.10 1.05 5.34
N ALA A 61 17.60 -0.13 5.00
CA ALA A 61 17.43 -1.23 5.95
C ALA A 61 18.78 -1.69 6.54
N GLU A 62 19.81 -1.83 5.70
CA GLU A 62 21.18 -2.15 6.10
C GLU A 62 21.78 -1.05 6.99
N PHE A 63 21.61 0.21 6.61
CA PHE A 63 22.07 1.37 7.40
C PHE A 63 21.48 1.38 8.82
N LEU A 64 20.20 1.01 8.97
CA LEU A 64 19.52 0.91 10.27
C LEU A 64 19.88 -0.34 11.07
N GLY A 65 20.64 -1.28 10.47
CA GLY A 65 21.00 -2.55 11.09
C GLY A 65 19.83 -3.54 11.16
N TYR A 66 18.86 -3.44 10.25
CA TYR A 66 17.84 -4.47 10.09
C TYR A 66 18.44 -5.74 9.50
N ILE A 67 17.83 -6.88 9.84
CA ILE A 67 18.27 -8.19 9.39
C ILE A 67 17.42 -8.59 8.19
N ASP A 68 18.08 -9.06 7.13
CA ASP A 68 17.41 -9.61 5.96
C ASP A 68 16.74 -10.96 6.32
N GLY A 69 15.43 -11.06 6.07
CA GLY A 69 14.68 -12.29 6.29
C GLY A 69 15.18 -13.47 5.45
N THR A 70 15.77 -13.21 4.28
CA THR A 70 16.35 -14.26 3.42
C THR A 70 17.64 -14.84 4.00
N GLU A 71 18.40 -14.06 4.76
CA GLU A 71 19.56 -14.56 5.52
C GLU A 71 19.13 -15.42 6.71
N LEU A 72 18.03 -15.03 7.38
CA LEU A 72 17.47 -15.81 8.50
C LEU A 72 16.86 -17.14 8.05
N TYR A 73 16.29 -17.17 6.84
CA TYR A 73 15.58 -18.33 6.29
C TYR A 73 16.06 -18.62 4.85
N PRO A 74 17.24 -19.25 4.66
CA PRO A 74 17.83 -19.42 3.34
C PRO A 74 17.00 -20.32 2.40
N ASP A 75 16.16 -21.19 2.95
CA ASP A 75 15.24 -22.04 2.19
C ASP A 75 13.97 -21.28 1.75
N PHE A 76 13.74 -20.07 2.28
CA PHE A 76 12.60 -19.25 1.88
C PHE A 76 12.84 -18.68 0.48
N GLN A 77 11.89 -18.94 -0.42
CA GLN A 77 11.93 -18.46 -1.80
C GLN A 77 10.85 -17.39 -2.00
N PRO A 78 11.19 -16.09 -1.98
CA PRO A 78 10.20 -15.04 -2.22
C PRO A 78 9.68 -15.12 -3.66
N ILE A 79 8.39 -14.85 -3.84
CA ILE A 79 7.83 -14.70 -5.18
C ILE A 79 8.35 -13.41 -5.80
N THR A 80 8.76 -13.47 -7.06
CA THR A 80 9.14 -12.26 -7.80
C THR A 80 7.90 -11.46 -8.17
N PHE A 81 8.06 -10.15 -8.34
CA PHE A 81 6.98 -9.29 -8.81
C PHE A 81 6.43 -9.74 -10.17
N GLU A 82 7.31 -10.19 -11.08
CA GLU A 82 6.92 -10.72 -12.38
C GLU A 82 6.04 -11.98 -12.25
N ALA A 83 6.46 -12.94 -11.41
CA ALA A 83 5.70 -14.16 -11.19
C ALA A 83 4.31 -13.85 -10.60
N PHE A 84 4.25 -12.91 -9.65
CA PHE A 84 3.01 -12.43 -9.07
C PHE A 84 2.09 -11.78 -10.13
N LEU A 85 2.62 -10.87 -10.96
CA LEU A 85 1.83 -10.24 -12.03
C LEU A 85 1.31 -11.27 -13.03
N LYS A 86 2.12 -12.28 -13.37
CA LYS A 86 1.68 -13.36 -14.25
C LYS A 86 0.51 -14.15 -13.66
N GLU A 87 0.55 -14.46 -12.37
CA GLU A 87 -0.56 -15.14 -11.68
C GLU A 87 -1.87 -14.33 -11.74
N ILE A 88 -1.78 -13.01 -11.59
CA ILE A 88 -2.92 -12.11 -11.73
C ILE A 88 -3.47 -12.13 -13.16
N LEU A 89 -2.60 -11.95 -14.16
CA LEU A 89 -2.99 -11.90 -15.57
C LEU A 89 -3.58 -13.22 -16.07
N ASP A 90 -3.09 -14.34 -15.51
CA ASP A 90 -3.64 -15.68 -15.75
C ASP A 90 -4.99 -15.91 -15.05
N GLY A 91 -5.46 -14.99 -14.20
CA GLY A 91 -6.70 -15.11 -13.44
C GLY A 91 -6.63 -16.15 -12.32
N LYS A 92 -5.43 -16.51 -11.86
CA LYS A 92 -5.19 -17.53 -10.83
C LYS A 92 -5.05 -16.94 -9.43
N SER A 93 -4.84 -15.63 -9.34
CA SER A 93 -4.62 -14.94 -8.06
C SER A 93 -5.83 -14.99 -7.13
N VAL A 94 -5.58 -15.14 -5.83
CA VAL A 94 -6.61 -15.00 -4.80
C VAL A 94 -6.83 -13.51 -4.47
N PRO A 95 -8.07 -13.00 -4.52
CA PRO A 95 -8.36 -11.63 -4.10
C PRO A 95 -8.01 -11.43 -2.62
N ILE A 96 -7.24 -10.37 -2.33
CA ILE A 96 -6.76 -10.04 -0.98
C ILE A 96 -7.93 -9.84 0.00
N TYR A 97 -9.08 -9.35 -0.48
CA TYR A 97 -10.26 -9.07 0.34
C TYR A 97 -11.36 -10.12 0.25
N ARG A 98 -11.10 -11.32 -0.29
CA ARG A 98 -12.13 -12.38 -0.41
C ARG A 98 -12.84 -12.66 0.92
N ALA A 99 -12.08 -12.82 2.01
CA ALA A 99 -12.64 -13.06 3.33
C ALA A 99 -13.48 -11.87 3.86
N LEU A 100 -13.07 -10.64 3.54
CA LEU A 100 -13.83 -9.44 3.90
C LEU A 100 -15.16 -9.39 3.14
N GLU A 101 -15.15 -9.65 1.83
CA GLU A 101 -16.36 -9.71 1.00
C GLU A 101 -17.36 -10.75 1.52
N GLU A 102 -16.87 -11.93 1.86
CA GLU A 102 -17.69 -13.00 2.45
C GLU A 102 -18.32 -12.57 3.78
N ASN A 103 -17.55 -11.87 4.63
CA ASN A 103 -18.03 -11.39 5.92
C ASN A 103 -19.06 -10.27 5.77
N VAL A 104 -18.85 -9.34 4.84
CA VAL A 104 -19.82 -8.28 4.50
C VAL A 104 -21.13 -8.91 4.00
N ALA A 105 -21.05 -9.85 3.07
CA ALA A 105 -22.23 -10.54 2.53
C ALA A 105 -23.01 -11.33 3.60
N LYS A 106 -22.30 -11.93 4.58
CA LYS A 106 -22.94 -12.60 5.74
C LYS A 106 -23.63 -11.59 6.65
N ALA A 107 -23.00 -10.44 6.92
CA ALA A 107 -23.58 -9.39 7.74
C ALA A 107 -24.88 -8.86 7.12
N GLU A 108 -24.88 -8.54 5.82
CA GLU A 108 -26.06 -8.04 5.11
C GLU A 108 -27.24 -9.03 5.10
N LYS A 109 -26.96 -10.34 5.01
CA LYS A 109 -28.00 -11.38 5.12
C LYS A 109 -28.59 -11.46 6.53
N LYS A 110 -27.77 -11.25 7.56
CA LYS A 110 -28.22 -11.26 8.97
C LYS A 110 -29.07 -10.03 9.31
N THR A 111 -28.81 -8.88 8.69
CA THR A 111 -29.60 -7.65 8.92
C THR A 111 -30.95 -7.65 8.19
N LYS A 112 -31.16 -8.56 7.23
CA LYS A 112 -32.38 -8.67 6.42
C LYS A 112 -33.31 -9.84 6.84
N ALA A 113 -32.91 -10.63 7.83
CA ALA A 113 -33.69 -11.73 8.42
C ALA A 113 -34.21 -11.33 9.79
#